data_AF-A0A6I5EV23-F1
#
_entry.id   AF-A0A6I5EV23-F1
#
_cell.length_a   1.000
_cell.length_b   1.000
_cell.length_c   1.000
_cell.angle_alpha   90.00
_cell.angle_beta   90.00
_cell.angle_gamma   90.00
#
_symmetry.space_group_name_H-M   'P 1'
#
loop_
_entity.id
_entity.type
_entity.pdbx_description
1 polymer ?
#
loop_
_entity_poly.entity_id
_entity_poly.type
_entity_poly.pdbx_seq_one_letter_code
_entity_poly.pdbx_strand_id
1 'polypeptide(L)'
;MTTDAPLPSPGREIQALDALDPAQADAVLELLGEAARFDGRQAVSEQGRLRIRGGHRVGVRHFLLISEGSLAGYAQLEDTDPVEAPAAELVVHPERRGTGHGRALGAALLAATGKRLRVWAHGGSSAARHLAQVLGLSLFRELRQLRRGLVPLDLAEPVLPEGVTVRIFEPGRDDAAWLAVNRAAFAHHPEQGSLTQQDLDDRKAEPWFDPKGFFLAERDGEIVGFHWTKVHAEERLGEVYVVGVLPDAQGGGLGKALTAIGLHHLAAQGLPTAMLYVDADNTAAVTVYERIGFTTHEVDLMYRTES
;
A
#
# COMPACT_ATOMS: atom_id res chain seq x y z
N MET A 1 8.18 -16.49 -39.63
CA MET A 1 7.85 -15.06 -39.46
C MET A 1 8.28 -14.68 -38.06
N THR A 2 9.44 -14.05 -37.95
CA THR A 2 10.07 -13.61 -36.70
C THR A 2 9.45 -12.29 -36.28
N THR A 3 8.90 -12.25 -35.07
CA THR A 3 8.33 -11.05 -34.46
C THR A 3 9.46 -10.19 -33.92
N ASP A 4 9.76 -9.08 -34.61
CA ASP A 4 10.74 -8.10 -34.15
C ASP A 4 10.31 -7.49 -32.81
N ALA A 5 11.18 -7.62 -31.81
CA ALA A 5 11.11 -6.77 -30.63
C ALA A 5 11.38 -5.32 -31.06
N PRO A 6 10.65 -4.31 -30.56
CA PRO A 6 10.93 -2.93 -30.91
C PRO A 6 12.33 -2.55 -30.42
N LEU A 7 13.19 -2.10 -31.33
CA LEU A 7 14.47 -1.50 -31.00
C LEU A 7 14.27 -0.31 -30.04
N PRO A 8 15.13 -0.13 -29.02
CA PRO A 8 15.06 1.05 -28.16
C PRO A 8 15.26 2.32 -29.01
N SER A 9 14.39 3.31 -28.81
CA SER A 9 14.61 4.65 -29.36
C SER A 9 16.01 5.15 -28.96
N PRO A 10 16.78 5.78 -29.86
CA PRO A 10 18.12 6.25 -29.54
C PRO A 10 18.05 7.22 -28.35
N GLY A 11 18.81 6.93 -27.28
CA GLY A 11 18.92 7.78 -26.09
C GLY A 11 18.19 7.28 -24.83
N ARG A 12 17.60 6.08 -24.84
CA ARG A 12 16.94 5.47 -23.67
C ARG A 12 17.72 4.27 -23.12
N GLU A 13 17.98 4.28 -21.83
CA GLU A 13 18.61 3.19 -21.07
C GLU A 13 17.71 2.79 -19.89
N ILE A 14 17.65 1.51 -19.56
CA ILE A 14 16.98 1.01 -18.34
C ILE A 14 17.99 0.22 -17.52
N GLN A 15 18.22 0.65 -16.29
CA GLN A 15 19.11 -0.02 -15.34
C GLN A 15 18.26 -0.78 -14.33
N ALA A 16 18.51 -2.09 -14.18
CA ALA A 16 17.90 -2.92 -13.15
C ALA A 16 18.87 -3.08 -11.98
N LEU A 17 18.42 -2.74 -10.77
CA LEU A 17 19.25 -2.66 -9.57
C LEU A 17 18.57 -3.38 -8.40
N ASP A 18 19.34 -4.10 -7.61
CA ASP A 18 18.85 -4.76 -6.39
C ASP A 18 18.85 -3.83 -5.17
N ALA A 19 19.46 -2.65 -5.30
CA ALA A 19 19.49 -1.57 -4.33
C ALA A 19 19.83 -0.25 -5.03
N LEU A 20 19.34 0.87 -4.49
CA LEU A 20 19.70 2.21 -4.95
C LEU A 20 20.79 2.79 -4.06
N ASP A 21 21.76 3.48 -4.67
CA ASP A 21 22.66 4.35 -3.92
C ASP A 21 21.91 5.61 -3.41
N PRO A 22 22.48 6.39 -2.48
CA PRO A 22 21.80 7.57 -1.94
C PRO A 22 21.37 8.60 -3.00
N ALA A 23 22.19 8.84 -4.02
CA ALA A 23 21.89 9.82 -5.06
C ALA A 23 20.76 9.33 -5.99
N GLN A 24 20.76 8.04 -6.32
CA GLN A 24 19.69 7.40 -7.07
C GLN A 24 18.37 7.40 -6.27
N ALA A 25 18.42 7.10 -4.98
CA ALA A 25 17.26 7.12 -4.10
C ALA A 25 16.64 8.53 -4.03
N ASP A 26 17.46 9.56 -3.85
CA ASP A 26 16.98 10.95 -3.81
C ASP A 26 16.37 11.38 -5.16
N ALA A 27 16.99 11.02 -6.29
CA ALA A 27 16.45 11.30 -7.62
C ALA A 27 15.10 10.60 -7.88
N VAL A 28 14.93 9.36 -7.41
CA VAL A 28 13.65 8.64 -7.51
C VAL A 28 12.59 9.30 -6.64
N LEU A 29 12.93 9.71 -5.42
CA LEU A 29 11.98 10.39 -4.52
C LEU A 29 11.56 11.76 -5.05
N GLU A 30 12.48 12.50 -5.68
CA GLU A 30 12.17 13.76 -6.37
C GLU A 30 11.19 13.53 -7.53
N LEU A 31 11.46 12.54 -8.39
CA LEU A 31 10.58 12.14 -9.49
C LEU A 31 9.17 11.76 -8.98
N LEU A 32 9.10 10.99 -7.89
CA LEU A 32 7.82 10.63 -7.28
C LEU A 32 7.09 11.85 -6.72
N GLY A 33 7.81 12.79 -6.10
CA GLY A 33 7.24 14.05 -5.61
C GLY A 33 6.71 14.94 -6.74
N GLU A 34 7.41 15.03 -7.86
CA GLU A 34 6.96 15.75 -9.06
C GLU A 34 5.71 15.12 -9.68
N ALA A 35 5.74 13.80 -9.87
CA ALA A 35 4.59 13.07 -10.37
C ALA A 35 3.38 13.24 -9.45
N ALA A 36 3.59 13.18 -8.13
CA ALA A 36 2.52 13.32 -7.16
C ALA A 36 1.90 14.72 -7.15
N ARG A 37 2.72 15.78 -7.27
CA ARG A 37 2.21 17.15 -7.43
C ARG A 37 1.40 17.33 -8.71
N PHE A 38 1.80 16.67 -9.81
CA PHE A 38 1.10 16.76 -11.09
C PHE A 38 -0.20 15.94 -11.12
N ASP A 39 -0.17 14.71 -10.62
CA ASP A 39 -1.30 13.77 -10.65
C ASP A 39 -2.26 13.93 -9.45
N GLY A 40 -1.85 14.68 -8.42
CA GLY A 40 -2.58 14.83 -7.16
C GLY A 40 -2.57 13.58 -6.28
N ARG A 41 -1.65 12.62 -6.53
CA ARG A 41 -1.55 11.34 -5.81
C ARG A 41 -0.18 10.68 -5.96
N GLN A 42 0.19 9.83 -5.03
CA GLN A 42 1.44 9.06 -5.13
C GLN A 42 1.32 7.96 -6.20
N ALA A 43 2.37 7.81 -7.01
CA ALA A 43 2.45 6.76 -8.04
C ALA A 43 3.01 5.42 -7.52
N VAL A 44 3.55 5.43 -6.30
CA VAL A 44 4.16 4.28 -5.61
C VAL A 44 3.60 4.28 -4.19
N SER A 45 3.20 3.10 -3.70
CA SER A 45 2.68 2.89 -2.36
C SER A 45 3.66 3.35 -1.27
N GLU A 46 3.17 3.51 -0.04
CA GLU A 46 4.06 3.77 1.10
C GLU A 46 5.11 2.68 1.25
N GLN A 47 4.72 1.40 1.18
CA GLN A 47 5.65 0.28 1.26
C GLN A 47 6.71 0.35 0.16
N GLY A 48 6.33 0.68 -1.08
CA GLY A 48 7.29 0.91 -2.17
C GLY A 48 8.29 2.02 -1.83
N ARG A 49 7.79 3.16 -1.34
CA ARG A 49 8.63 4.31 -0.97
C ARG A 49 9.59 4.04 0.19
N LEU A 50 9.15 3.31 1.21
CA LEU A 50 10.00 2.88 2.34
C LEU A 50 11.18 2.01 1.88
N ARG A 51 11.03 1.30 0.75
CA ARG A 51 12.06 0.42 0.19
C ARG A 51 12.99 1.11 -0.80
N ILE A 52 12.74 2.36 -1.16
CA ILE A 52 13.68 3.16 -1.97
C ILE A 52 14.95 3.45 -1.16
N ARG A 53 14.79 3.62 0.15
CA ARG A 53 15.89 3.76 1.10
C ARG A 53 16.12 2.44 1.84
N GLY A 54 17.31 2.29 2.44
CA GLY A 54 17.65 1.14 3.29
C GLY A 54 18.41 0.01 2.59
N GLY A 55 18.83 0.20 1.33
CA GLY A 55 19.70 -0.74 0.63
C GLY A 55 18.97 -1.98 0.11
N HIS A 56 19.72 -3.08 -0.07
CA HIS A 56 19.20 -4.29 -0.68
C HIS A 56 18.10 -4.94 0.15
N ARG A 57 16.99 -5.31 -0.50
CA ARG A 57 15.94 -6.15 0.08
C ARG A 57 15.65 -7.34 -0.83
N VAL A 58 15.59 -8.52 -0.23
CA VAL A 58 15.27 -9.76 -0.95
C VAL A 58 13.92 -9.62 -1.65
N GLY A 59 13.88 -10.00 -2.93
CA GLY A 59 12.67 -9.92 -3.75
C GLY A 59 12.34 -8.51 -4.25
N VAL A 60 13.11 -7.48 -3.92
CA VAL A 60 12.88 -6.11 -4.41
C VAL A 60 13.91 -5.75 -5.48
N ARG A 61 13.44 -5.25 -6.62
CA ARG A 61 14.27 -4.71 -7.69
C ARG A 61 13.77 -3.35 -8.16
N HIS A 62 14.69 -2.49 -8.52
CA HIS A 62 14.45 -1.13 -9.00
C HIS A 62 14.84 -1.03 -10.47
N PHE A 63 14.05 -0.29 -11.26
CA PHE A 63 14.30 -0.05 -12.67
C PHE A 63 14.36 1.45 -12.91
N LEU A 64 15.54 1.96 -13.24
CA LEU A 64 15.76 3.38 -13.55
C LEU A 64 15.75 3.55 -15.07
N LEU A 65 14.79 4.30 -15.59
CA LEU A 65 14.78 4.69 -17.00
C LEU A 65 15.47 6.04 -17.15
N ILE A 66 16.64 6.02 -17.78
CA ILE A 66 17.40 7.22 -18.12
C ILE A 66 17.13 7.56 -19.59
N SER A 67 16.78 8.82 -19.84
CA SER A 67 16.61 9.37 -21.18
C SER A 67 17.30 10.73 -21.27
N GLU A 68 18.10 10.94 -22.32
CA GLU A 68 18.82 12.20 -22.53
C GLU A 68 19.68 12.62 -21.31
N GLY A 69 20.26 11.65 -20.61
CA GLY A 69 21.11 11.87 -19.43
C GLY A 69 20.37 12.20 -18.13
N SER A 70 19.04 12.08 -18.09
CA SER A 70 18.22 12.35 -16.90
C SER A 70 17.23 11.22 -16.59
N LEU A 71 16.83 11.08 -15.32
CA LEU A 71 15.84 10.09 -14.89
C LEU A 71 14.45 10.46 -15.43
N ALA A 72 13.98 9.71 -16.43
CA ALA A 72 12.68 9.95 -17.06
C ALA A 72 11.57 9.03 -16.54
N GLY A 73 11.92 7.94 -15.85
CA GLY A 73 10.96 7.05 -15.21
C GLY A 73 11.60 6.11 -14.20
N TYR A 74 10.75 5.59 -13.32
CA TYR A 74 11.11 4.63 -12.28
C TYR A 74 10.09 3.51 -12.26
N ALA A 75 10.54 2.28 -12.02
CA ALA A 75 9.66 1.21 -11.60
C ALA A 75 10.27 0.40 -10.46
N GLN A 76 9.41 -0.16 -9.63
CA GLN A 76 9.78 -1.10 -8.57
C GLN A 76 9.06 -2.42 -8.81
N LEU A 77 9.77 -3.51 -8.57
CA LEU A 77 9.26 -4.87 -8.64
C LEU A 77 9.43 -5.53 -7.28
N GLU A 78 8.38 -6.20 -6.82
CA GLU A 78 8.34 -7.02 -5.61
C GLU A 78 7.97 -8.46 -5.96
N ASP A 79 8.86 -9.38 -5.60
CA ASP A 79 8.76 -10.83 -5.78
C ASP A 79 8.95 -11.53 -4.43
N THR A 80 8.03 -11.25 -3.50
CA THR A 80 8.04 -11.75 -2.12
C THR A 80 6.92 -12.74 -1.84
N ASP A 81 5.88 -12.79 -2.69
CA ASP A 81 4.78 -13.74 -2.58
C ASP A 81 5.16 -15.06 -3.30
N PRO A 82 5.19 -16.21 -2.60
CA PRO A 82 5.56 -17.48 -3.20
C PRO A 82 4.49 -18.06 -4.15
N VAL A 83 3.26 -17.54 -4.11
CA VAL A 83 2.11 -18.03 -4.88
C VAL A 83 1.80 -17.09 -6.03
N GLU A 84 1.62 -15.81 -5.72
CA GLU A 84 1.23 -14.80 -6.71
C GLU A 84 2.38 -14.41 -7.65
N ALA A 85 2.04 -13.81 -8.79
CA ALA A 85 3.07 -13.22 -9.65
C ALA A 85 3.74 -12.00 -8.96
N PRO A 86 4.96 -11.59 -9.34
CA PRO A 86 5.56 -10.36 -8.85
C PRO A 86 4.66 -9.13 -9.06
N ALA A 87 4.61 -8.24 -8.08
CA ALA A 87 3.87 -6.97 -8.14
C ALA A 87 4.80 -5.81 -8.50
N ALA A 88 4.33 -4.88 -9.32
CA ALA A 88 5.09 -3.72 -9.74
C ALA A 88 4.29 -2.42 -9.63
N GLU A 89 5.04 -1.35 -9.39
CA GLU A 89 4.57 0.03 -9.41
C GLU A 89 5.53 0.81 -10.30
N LEU A 90 5.01 1.74 -11.11
CA LEU A 90 5.86 2.50 -12.02
C LEU A 90 5.35 3.92 -12.23
N VAL A 91 6.28 4.81 -12.50
CA VAL A 91 6.03 6.23 -12.77
C VAL A 91 6.89 6.69 -13.95
N VAL A 92 6.32 7.60 -14.73
CA VAL A 92 7.05 8.34 -15.77
C VAL A 92 6.91 9.82 -15.44
N HIS A 93 8.02 10.55 -15.54
CA HIS A 93 8.05 11.99 -15.32
C HIS A 93 6.94 12.66 -16.15
N PRO A 94 6.09 13.53 -15.55
CA PRO A 94 4.91 14.09 -16.22
C PRO A 94 5.19 14.66 -17.62
N GLU A 95 6.24 15.47 -17.77
CA GLU A 95 6.64 16.09 -19.04
C GLU A 95 7.24 15.12 -20.07
N ARG A 96 7.54 13.88 -19.67
CA ARG A 96 8.14 12.85 -20.54
C ARG A 96 7.14 11.75 -20.90
N ARG A 97 5.86 11.90 -20.54
CA ARG A 97 4.77 10.96 -20.89
C ARG A 97 4.45 11.02 -22.38
N GLY A 98 3.79 9.98 -22.90
CA GLY A 98 3.42 9.90 -24.32
C GLY A 98 4.57 9.57 -25.29
N THR A 99 5.79 9.39 -24.80
CA THR A 99 7.00 9.08 -25.60
C THR A 99 7.41 7.60 -25.53
N GLY A 100 6.56 6.75 -24.97
CA GLY A 100 6.79 5.30 -24.86
C GLY A 100 7.65 4.85 -23.66
N HIS A 101 8.01 5.74 -22.73
CA HIS A 101 8.75 5.38 -21.50
C HIS A 101 8.03 4.34 -20.64
N GLY A 102 6.73 4.54 -20.39
CA GLY A 102 5.93 3.60 -19.60
C GLY A 102 5.88 2.20 -20.22
N ARG A 103 5.75 2.13 -21.56
CA ARG A 103 5.82 0.85 -22.30
C ARG A 103 7.18 0.18 -22.18
N ALA A 104 8.27 0.95 -22.22
CA ALA A 104 9.61 0.41 -22.09
C ALA A 104 9.87 -0.13 -20.67
N LEU A 105 9.48 0.59 -19.62
CA LEU A 105 9.52 0.10 -18.23
C LEU A 105 8.66 -1.16 -18.06
N GLY A 106 7.42 -1.15 -18.55
CA GLY A 106 6.54 -2.32 -18.51
C GLY A 106 7.11 -3.54 -19.23
N ALA A 107 7.72 -3.35 -20.40
CA ALA A 107 8.39 -4.42 -21.14
C ALA A 107 9.61 -4.98 -20.38
N ALA A 108 10.39 -4.11 -19.74
CA ALA A 108 11.52 -4.52 -18.89
C ALA A 108 11.05 -5.34 -17.67
N LEU A 109 9.97 -4.92 -17.01
CA LEU A 109 9.35 -5.67 -15.91
C LEU A 109 8.86 -7.05 -16.37
N LEU A 110 8.13 -7.13 -17.50
CA LEU A 110 7.67 -8.39 -18.07
C LEU A 110 8.83 -9.33 -18.41
N ALA A 111 9.91 -8.80 -18.99
CA ALA A 111 11.10 -9.59 -19.28
C ALA A 111 11.76 -10.12 -17.99
N ALA A 112 11.86 -9.27 -16.96
CA ALA A 112 12.48 -9.59 -15.68
C ALA A 112 11.71 -10.63 -14.85
N THR A 113 10.43 -10.88 -15.17
CA THR A 113 9.57 -11.83 -14.46
C THR A 113 9.14 -13.03 -15.29
N GLY A 114 9.69 -13.20 -16.51
CA GLY A 114 9.25 -14.26 -17.41
C GLY A 114 7.77 -14.14 -17.79
N LYS A 115 7.27 -12.90 -17.91
CA LYS A 115 5.87 -12.54 -18.21
C LYS A 115 4.85 -12.92 -17.13
N ARG A 116 5.28 -13.08 -15.88
CA ARG A 116 4.37 -13.13 -14.73
C ARG A 116 4.41 -11.77 -14.04
N LEU A 117 3.39 -10.94 -14.21
CA LEU A 117 3.43 -9.58 -13.66
C LEU A 117 2.06 -9.13 -13.20
N ARG A 118 2.01 -8.54 -12.00
CA ARG A 118 0.92 -7.71 -11.50
C ARG A 118 1.40 -6.25 -11.48
N VAL A 119 0.56 -5.30 -11.87
CA VAL A 119 0.92 -3.87 -11.87
C VAL A 119 -0.20 -3.06 -11.21
N TRP A 120 0.16 -2.28 -10.21
CA TRP A 120 -0.76 -1.33 -9.58
C TRP A 120 -0.90 -0.05 -10.41
N ALA A 121 -2.14 0.44 -10.47
CA ALA A 121 -2.53 1.71 -11.06
C ALA A 121 -3.31 2.50 -10.00
N HIS A 122 -2.58 3.24 -9.17
CA HIS A 122 -3.11 4.05 -8.08
C HIS A 122 -4.12 5.10 -8.60
N GLY A 123 -5.35 4.96 -8.12
CA GLY A 123 -6.55 5.70 -8.48
C GLY A 123 -7.02 5.56 -9.93
N GLY A 124 -6.55 4.54 -10.65
CA GLY A 124 -7.13 4.11 -11.91
C GLY A 124 -7.08 5.12 -13.07
N SER A 125 -5.99 5.88 -13.21
CA SER A 125 -5.85 6.89 -14.28
C SER A 125 -5.98 6.29 -15.68
N SER A 126 -6.58 7.03 -16.63
CA SER A 126 -6.78 6.56 -18.01
C SER A 126 -5.46 6.19 -18.70
N ALA A 127 -4.37 6.90 -18.40
CA ALA A 127 -3.04 6.61 -18.89
C ALA A 127 -2.52 5.24 -18.38
N ALA A 128 -2.72 4.93 -17.10
CA ALA A 128 -2.34 3.64 -16.54
C ALA A 128 -3.19 2.50 -17.10
N ARG A 129 -4.51 2.71 -17.26
CA ARG A 129 -5.40 1.72 -17.91
C ARG A 129 -4.96 1.42 -19.34
N HIS A 130 -4.62 2.46 -20.11
CA HIS A 130 -4.14 2.31 -21.48
C HIS A 130 -2.79 1.58 -21.52
N LEU A 131 -1.86 1.91 -20.63
CA LEU A 131 -0.58 1.22 -20.53
C LEU A 131 -0.76 -0.27 -20.22
N ALA A 132 -1.64 -0.61 -19.28
CA ALA A 132 -1.95 -2.01 -18.96
C ALA A 132 -2.46 -2.78 -20.20
N GLN A 133 -3.35 -2.18 -20.99
CA GLN A 133 -3.83 -2.77 -22.25
C GLN A 133 -2.69 -2.95 -23.27
N VAL A 134 -1.81 -1.96 -23.42
CA VAL A 134 -0.64 -2.03 -24.33
C VAL A 134 0.34 -3.14 -23.91
N LEU A 135 0.42 -3.43 -22.61
CA LEU A 135 1.24 -4.50 -22.05
C LEU A 135 0.53 -5.88 -22.06
N GLY A 136 -0.73 -5.95 -22.52
CA GLY A 136 -1.51 -7.18 -22.54
C GLY A 136 -1.95 -7.66 -21.14
N LEU A 137 -2.11 -6.74 -20.20
CA LEU A 137 -2.57 -7.03 -18.84
C LEU A 137 -4.09 -6.86 -18.73
N SER A 138 -4.75 -7.75 -17.99
CA SER A 138 -6.19 -7.64 -17.67
C SER A 138 -6.41 -7.24 -16.21
N LEU A 139 -7.54 -6.58 -15.95
CA LEU A 139 -7.91 -6.15 -14.60
C LEU A 139 -8.09 -7.39 -13.71
N PHE A 140 -7.47 -7.38 -12.54
CA PHE A 140 -7.46 -8.52 -11.63
C PHE A 140 -8.02 -8.20 -10.25
N ARG A 141 -7.71 -7.03 -9.70
CA ARG A 141 -8.10 -6.65 -8.34
C ARG A 141 -8.45 -5.17 -8.30
N GLU A 142 -9.46 -4.83 -7.52
CA GLU A 142 -9.80 -3.44 -7.18
C GLU A 142 -9.62 -3.24 -5.68
N LEU A 143 -8.85 -2.23 -5.30
CA LEU A 143 -8.71 -1.77 -3.93
C LEU A 143 -9.44 -0.45 -3.78
N ARG A 144 -10.44 -0.39 -2.91
CA ARG A 144 -11.27 0.80 -2.71
C ARG A 144 -10.76 1.59 -1.54
N GLN A 145 -10.48 2.86 -1.77
CA GLN A 145 -10.32 3.82 -0.70
C GLN A 145 -11.71 4.32 -0.29
N LEU A 146 -12.11 4.07 0.96
CA LEU A 146 -13.33 4.60 1.51
C LEU A 146 -13.04 5.78 2.44
N ARG A 147 -13.96 6.74 2.55
CA ARG A 147 -13.88 7.87 3.49
C ARG A 147 -15.17 8.09 4.25
N ARG A 148 -15.06 8.62 5.48
CA ARG A 148 -16.19 9.15 6.27
C ARG A 148 -15.83 10.46 6.96
N GLY A 149 -16.85 11.29 7.21
CA GLY A 149 -16.71 12.43 8.11
C GLY A 149 -16.57 12.00 9.58
N LEU A 150 -15.81 12.81 10.33
CA LEU A 150 -15.61 12.65 11.78
C LEU A 150 -16.18 13.82 12.60
N VAL A 151 -16.71 14.87 11.95
CA VAL A 151 -17.25 16.06 12.63
C VAL A 151 -18.63 16.44 12.05
N PRO A 152 -19.73 16.27 12.82
CA PRO A 152 -19.79 15.56 14.09
C PRO A 152 -19.53 14.06 13.91
N LEU A 153 -18.97 13.39 14.92
CA LEU A 153 -18.80 11.95 14.91
C LEU A 153 -20.13 11.28 15.28
N ASP A 154 -20.91 10.89 14.27
CA ASP A 154 -22.07 10.02 14.46
C ASP A 154 -21.60 8.55 14.47
N LEU A 155 -21.13 8.11 15.63
CA LEU A 155 -20.73 6.72 15.87
C LEU A 155 -20.96 6.37 17.33
N ALA A 156 -21.59 5.22 17.57
CA ALA A 156 -21.80 4.72 18.94
C ALA A 156 -20.47 4.49 19.67
N GLU A 157 -20.49 4.62 21.00
CA GLU A 157 -19.37 4.24 21.84
C GLU A 157 -19.01 2.76 21.65
N PRO A 158 -17.70 2.42 21.58
CA PRO A 158 -17.25 1.05 21.39
C PRO A 158 -17.62 0.20 22.61
N VAL A 159 -18.29 -0.93 22.35
CA VAL A 159 -18.56 -1.96 23.37
C VAL A 159 -17.63 -3.13 23.11
N LEU A 160 -16.75 -3.40 24.08
CA LEU A 160 -15.82 -4.53 24.00
C LEU A 160 -16.53 -5.84 24.36
N PRO A 161 -16.17 -6.97 23.73
CA PRO A 161 -16.59 -8.29 24.18
C PRO A 161 -16.14 -8.56 25.63
N GLU A 162 -16.85 -9.44 26.32
CA GLU A 162 -16.49 -9.86 27.68
C GLU A 162 -15.05 -10.40 27.75
N GLY A 163 -14.34 -10.04 28.83
CA GLY A 163 -12.96 -10.44 29.05
C GLY A 163 -11.92 -9.76 28.14
N VAL A 164 -12.34 -8.81 27.27
CA VAL A 164 -11.42 -8.05 26.42
C VAL A 164 -11.12 -6.69 27.01
N THR A 165 -9.83 -6.35 27.09
CA THR A 165 -9.35 -5.00 27.39
C THR A 165 -8.62 -4.42 26.18
N VAL A 166 -8.45 -3.10 26.14
CA VAL A 166 -7.66 -2.43 25.10
C VAL A 166 -6.61 -1.55 25.74
N ARG A 167 -5.38 -1.64 25.24
CA ARG A 167 -4.24 -0.79 25.64
C ARG A 167 -3.47 -0.29 24.43
N ILE A 168 -2.57 0.65 24.69
CA ILE A 168 -1.65 1.19 23.68
C ILE A 168 -0.50 0.19 23.44
N PHE A 169 -0.07 0.11 22.18
CA PHE A 169 1.13 -0.60 21.74
C PHE A 169 2.38 0.03 22.35
N GLU A 170 3.28 -0.80 22.88
CA GLU A 170 4.57 -0.43 23.43
C GLU A 170 5.70 -0.90 22.49
N PRO A 171 6.32 0.03 21.74
CA PRO A 171 7.40 -0.30 20.80
C PRO A 171 8.56 -1.04 21.47
N GLY A 172 9.04 -2.10 20.81
CA GLY A 172 10.11 -2.97 21.28
C GLY A 172 9.65 -4.05 22.27
N ARG A 173 8.55 -3.84 22.99
CA ARG A 173 7.95 -4.88 23.85
C ARG A 173 6.96 -5.75 23.08
N ASP A 174 6.05 -5.11 22.35
CA ASP A 174 4.90 -5.79 21.75
C ASP A 174 5.15 -6.25 20.30
N ASP A 175 6.24 -5.82 19.67
CA ASP A 175 6.54 -6.02 18.24
C ASP A 175 6.35 -7.47 17.77
N ALA A 176 7.02 -8.42 18.43
CA ALA A 176 7.00 -9.83 18.03
C ALA A 176 5.61 -10.45 18.17
N ALA A 177 4.90 -10.13 19.26
CA ALA A 177 3.55 -10.61 19.51
C ALA A 177 2.56 -10.01 18.50
N TRP A 178 2.66 -8.71 18.22
CA TRP A 178 1.84 -8.05 17.21
C TRP A 178 2.10 -8.62 15.81
N LEU A 179 3.36 -8.84 15.41
CA LEU A 179 3.70 -9.44 14.11
C LEU A 179 3.10 -10.84 13.96
N ALA A 180 3.07 -11.65 15.02
CA ALA A 180 2.44 -12.96 15.01
C ALA A 180 0.91 -12.85 14.81
N VAL A 181 0.24 -11.94 15.52
CA VAL A 181 -1.19 -11.68 15.37
C VAL A 181 -1.53 -11.13 13.98
N ASN A 182 -0.72 -10.21 13.46
CA ASN A 182 -0.87 -9.67 12.11
C ASN A 182 -0.77 -10.78 11.06
N ARG A 183 0.24 -11.65 11.14
CA ARG A 183 0.39 -12.80 10.25
C ARG A 183 -0.83 -13.72 10.29
N ALA A 184 -1.35 -14.00 11.49
CA ALA A 184 -2.51 -14.87 11.65
C ALA A 184 -3.82 -14.23 11.14
N ALA A 185 -4.04 -12.95 11.44
CA ALA A 185 -5.23 -12.20 11.00
C ALA A 185 -5.27 -12.02 9.47
N PHE A 186 -4.10 -11.96 8.83
CA PHE A 186 -3.93 -11.70 7.40
C PHE A 186 -3.30 -12.87 6.64
N ALA A 187 -3.48 -14.11 7.11
CA ALA A 187 -2.84 -15.30 6.52
C ALA A 187 -3.15 -15.52 5.03
N HIS A 188 -4.25 -14.97 4.53
CA HIS A 188 -4.67 -15.03 3.13
C HIS A 188 -4.40 -13.72 2.35
N HIS A 189 -3.77 -12.72 2.98
CA HIS A 189 -3.48 -11.43 2.33
C HIS A 189 -1.98 -11.36 1.96
N PRO A 190 -1.64 -11.28 0.66
CA PRO A 190 -0.26 -11.28 0.14
C PRO A 190 0.68 -10.31 0.86
N GLU A 191 0.27 -9.04 0.96
CA GLU A 191 1.15 -7.95 1.40
C GLU A 191 1.14 -7.79 2.93
N GLN A 192 -0.04 -7.73 3.55
CA GLN A 192 -0.16 -7.51 4.99
C GLN A 192 0.31 -8.69 5.84
N GLY A 193 0.07 -9.95 5.41
CA GLY A 193 0.42 -11.14 6.18
C GLY A 193 1.93 -11.43 6.26
N SER A 194 2.72 -10.85 5.35
CA SER A 194 4.16 -11.08 5.23
C SER A 194 5.04 -10.05 5.93
N LEU A 195 4.47 -9.07 6.65
CA LEU A 195 5.25 -8.04 7.33
C LEU A 195 6.33 -8.64 8.25
N THR A 196 7.54 -8.09 8.13
CA THR A 196 8.71 -8.47 8.92
C THR A 196 8.99 -7.47 10.04
N GLN A 197 9.91 -7.80 10.94
CA GLN A 197 10.41 -6.85 11.94
C GLN A 197 11.01 -5.60 11.29
N GLN A 198 11.75 -5.76 10.19
CA GLN A 198 12.30 -4.63 9.45
C GLN A 198 11.19 -3.73 8.90
N ASP A 199 10.11 -4.30 8.33
CA ASP A 199 8.99 -3.51 7.80
C ASP A 199 8.24 -2.74 8.91
N LEU A 200 8.19 -3.29 10.13
CA LEU A 200 7.65 -2.62 11.31
C LEU A 200 8.60 -1.51 11.79
N ASP A 201 9.91 -1.77 11.85
CA ASP A 201 10.92 -0.80 12.25
C ASP A 201 10.95 0.41 11.31
N ASP A 202 10.84 0.17 9.99
CA ASP A 202 10.75 1.23 8.99
C ASP A 202 9.53 2.13 9.23
N ARG A 203 8.36 1.53 9.51
CA ARG A 203 7.14 2.29 9.83
C ARG A 203 7.23 3.05 11.13
N LYS A 204 7.85 2.47 12.17
CA LYS A 204 8.08 3.16 13.44
C LYS A 204 9.06 4.34 13.31
N ALA A 205 9.93 4.32 12.31
CA ALA A 205 10.85 5.41 12.02
C ALA A 205 10.20 6.56 11.23
N GLU A 206 9.01 6.36 10.66
CA GLU A 206 8.31 7.40 9.93
C GLU A 206 7.76 8.51 10.86
N PRO A 207 7.76 9.78 10.42
CA PRO A 207 7.29 10.90 11.23
C PRO A 207 5.82 10.81 11.67
N TRP A 208 5.00 10.04 10.95
CA TRP A 208 3.59 9.85 11.27
C TRP A 208 3.34 8.80 12.35
N PHE A 209 4.35 8.00 12.73
CA PHE A 209 4.18 6.98 13.74
C PHE A 209 3.88 7.59 15.12
N ASP A 210 2.73 7.25 15.67
CA ASP A 210 2.36 7.57 17.05
C ASP A 210 1.81 6.30 17.73
N PRO A 211 2.48 5.76 18.76
CA PRO A 211 1.98 4.60 19.49
C PRO A 211 0.61 4.87 20.13
N LYS A 212 0.25 6.13 20.45
CA LYS A 212 -1.07 6.46 21.01
C LYS A 212 -2.23 6.18 20.05
N GLY A 213 -1.94 6.10 18.75
CA GLY A 213 -2.89 5.70 17.72
C GLY A 213 -2.86 4.20 17.40
N PHE A 214 -2.13 3.40 18.18
CA PHE A 214 -1.94 1.96 17.93
C PHE A 214 -2.46 1.15 19.12
N PHE A 215 -3.65 0.59 18.95
CA PHE A 215 -4.41 -0.11 19.98
C PHE A 215 -4.26 -1.62 19.87
N LEU A 216 -4.04 -2.29 20.99
CA LEU A 216 -4.02 -3.74 21.14
C LEU A 216 -5.21 -4.17 21.98
N ALA A 217 -6.01 -5.11 21.48
CA ALA A 217 -7.03 -5.80 22.24
C ALA A 217 -6.45 -7.07 22.85
N GLU A 218 -6.61 -7.23 24.16
CA GLU A 218 -6.10 -8.36 24.92
C GLU A 218 -7.23 -9.17 25.56
N ARG A 219 -7.03 -10.49 25.62
CA ARG A 219 -7.84 -11.41 26.42
C ARG A 219 -6.90 -12.35 27.15
N ASP A 220 -7.06 -12.48 28.46
CA ASP A 220 -6.21 -13.34 29.30
C ASP A 220 -4.69 -13.06 29.16
N GLY A 221 -4.33 -11.79 28.87
CA GLY A 221 -2.95 -11.34 28.69
C GLY A 221 -2.37 -11.56 27.28
N GLU A 222 -3.14 -12.12 26.35
CA GLU A 222 -2.72 -12.38 24.97
C GLU A 222 -3.38 -11.40 23.99
N ILE A 223 -2.64 -10.94 22.99
CA ILE A 223 -3.17 -10.06 21.95
C ILE A 223 -4.11 -10.87 21.04
N VAL A 224 -5.37 -10.45 20.98
CA VAL A 224 -6.42 -11.09 20.14
C VAL A 224 -6.84 -10.25 18.94
N GLY A 225 -6.44 -8.98 18.92
CA GLY A 225 -6.67 -8.08 17.79
C GLY A 225 -5.99 -6.74 18.01
N PHE A 226 -6.01 -5.89 17.00
CA PHE A 226 -5.40 -4.57 17.04
C PHE A 226 -6.06 -3.61 16.05
N HIS A 227 -5.86 -2.32 16.30
CA HIS A 227 -6.14 -1.26 15.35
C HIS A 227 -5.01 -0.24 15.40
N TRP A 228 -4.27 -0.14 14.30
CA TRP A 228 -3.30 0.89 14.07
C TRP A 228 -3.92 2.00 13.23
N THR A 229 -3.93 3.22 13.75
CA THR A 229 -4.36 4.43 13.05
C THR A 229 -3.14 5.21 12.55
N LYS A 230 -3.34 6.00 11.49
CA LYS A 230 -2.33 6.90 10.95
C LYS A 230 -2.92 8.28 10.71
N VAL A 231 -2.09 9.32 10.87
CA VAL A 231 -2.47 10.70 10.57
C VAL A 231 -1.64 11.23 9.40
N HIS A 232 -2.32 11.61 8.34
CA HIS A 232 -1.75 12.39 7.23
C HIS A 232 -1.93 13.87 7.54
N ALA A 233 -0.91 14.46 8.16
CA ALA A 233 -1.02 15.78 8.78
C ALA A 233 -1.27 16.90 7.77
N GLU A 234 -0.63 16.85 6.60
CA GLU A 234 -0.76 17.86 5.54
C GLU A 234 -2.19 17.90 4.97
N GLU A 235 -2.80 16.72 4.81
CA GLU A 235 -4.15 16.54 4.28
C GLU A 235 -5.24 16.65 5.35
N ARG A 236 -4.84 16.75 6.63
CA ARG A 236 -5.74 16.63 7.80
C ARG A 236 -6.64 15.41 7.69
N LEU A 237 -6.05 14.26 7.35
CA LEU A 237 -6.77 13.02 7.10
C LEU A 237 -6.33 11.94 8.08
N GLY A 238 -7.28 11.36 8.79
CA GLY A 238 -7.05 10.15 9.57
C GLY A 238 -7.18 8.90 8.72
N GLU A 239 -6.50 7.83 9.09
CA GLU A 239 -6.55 6.55 8.41
C GLU A 239 -6.73 5.41 9.41
N VAL A 240 -7.67 4.50 9.11
CA VAL A 240 -7.68 3.14 9.66
C VAL A 240 -6.59 2.38 8.91
N TYR A 241 -5.35 2.50 9.40
CA TYR A 241 -4.16 2.03 8.69
C TYR A 241 -4.16 0.51 8.60
N VAL A 242 -4.30 -0.17 9.74
CA VAL A 242 -4.50 -1.62 9.77
C VAL A 242 -5.42 -1.98 10.93
N VAL A 243 -6.42 -2.82 10.66
CA VAL A 243 -7.24 -3.47 11.70
C VAL A 243 -7.20 -4.98 11.50
N GLY A 244 -6.80 -5.71 12.54
CA GLY A 244 -6.66 -7.17 12.49
C GLY A 244 -7.27 -7.82 13.72
N VAL A 245 -7.92 -8.97 13.54
CA VAL A 245 -8.47 -9.80 14.62
C VAL A 245 -8.10 -11.25 14.34
N LEU A 246 -7.60 -11.96 15.36
CA LEU A 246 -7.29 -13.38 15.25
C LEU A 246 -8.53 -14.16 14.77
N PRO A 247 -8.39 -15.16 13.88
CA PRO A 247 -9.51 -15.94 13.36
C PRO A 247 -10.48 -16.45 14.44
N ASP A 248 -9.95 -17.01 15.54
CA ASP A 248 -10.75 -17.55 16.65
C ASP A 248 -11.43 -16.48 17.52
N ALA A 249 -11.08 -15.21 17.34
CA ALA A 249 -11.69 -14.05 18.01
C ALA A 249 -12.64 -13.26 17.08
N GLN A 250 -12.85 -13.71 15.84
CA GLN A 250 -13.79 -13.08 14.90
C GLN A 250 -15.25 -13.42 15.23
N GLY A 251 -16.20 -12.73 14.58
CA GLY A 251 -17.64 -12.95 14.77
C GLY A 251 -18.25 -12.39 16.06
N GLY A 252 -17.43 -12.04 17.06
CA GLY A 252 -17.87 -11.48 18.35
C GLY A 252 -17.99 -9.95 18.41
N GLY A 253 -17.88 -9.25 17.28
CA GLY A 253 -17.97 -7.78 17.23
C GLY A 253 -16.68 -7.01 17.58
N LEU A 254 -15.58 -7.70 17.91
CA LEU A 254 -14.30 -7.08 18.29
C LEU A 254 -13.75 -6.14 17.20
N GLY A 255 -13.76 -6.56 15.93
CA GLY A 255 -13.30 -5.72 14.82
C GLY A 255 -14.06 -4.40 14.73
N LYS A 256 -15.39 -4.43 14.90
CA LYS A 256 -16.23 -3.23 14.93
C LYS A 256 -15.88 -2.32 16.11
N ALA A 257 -15.66 -2.90 17.29
CA ALA A 257 -15.28 -2.13 18.48
C ALA A 257 -13.90 -1.47 18.31
N LEU A 258 -12.92 -2.21 17.80
CA LEU A 258 -11.58 -1.71 17.49
C LEU A 258 -11.62 -0.59 16.45
N THR A 259 -12.34 -0.76 15.34
CA THR A 259 -12.52 0.31 14.35
C THR A 259 -13.14 1.56 14.98
N ALA A 260 -14.16 1.40 15.82
CA ALA A 260 -14.78 2.53 16.52
C ALA A 260 -13.80 3.25 17.46
N ILE A 261 -12.99 2.53 18.24
CA ILE A 261 -11.95 3.10 19.11
C ILE A 261 -11.01 4.02 18.30
N GLY A 262 -10.51 3.54 17.16
CA GLY A 262 -9.59 4.35 16.35
C GLY A 262 -10.27 5.54 15.68
N LEU A 263 -11.54 5.44 15.28
CA LEU A 263 -12.29 6.58 14.73
C LEU A 263 -12.56 7.65 15.80
N HIS A 264 -12.91 7.25 17.02
CA HIS A 264 -13.02 8.15 18.17
C HIS A 264 -11.69 8.83 18.48
N HIS A 265 -10.59 8.07 18.44
CA HIS A 265 -9.24 8.61 18.60
C HIS A 265 -8.90 9.68 17.54
N LEU A 266 -9.12 9.37 16.25
CA LEU A 266 -8.86 10.31 15.15
C LEU A 266 -9.75 11.56 15.24
N ALA A 267 -11.03 11.40 15.63
CA ALA A 267 -11.94 12.52 15.84
C ALA A 267 -11.50 13.41 17.02
N ALA A 268 -11.03 12.82 18.12
CA ALA A 268 -10.49 13.54 19.27
C ALA A 268 -9.22 14.35 18.93
N GLN A 269 -8.48 13.96 17.89
CA GLN A 269 -7.38 14.73 17.33
C GLN A 269 -7.83 15.91 16.44
N GLY A 270 -9.14 16.12 16.25
CA GLY A 270 -9.68 17.22 15.46
C GLY A 270 -9.57 17.01 13.94
N LEU A 271 -9.40 15.76 13.51
CA LEU A 271 -9.38 15.41 12.09
C LEU A 271 -10.82 15.42 11.54
N PRO A 272 -11.07 16.10 10.39
CA PRO A 272 -12.41 16.17 9.81
C PRO A 272 -12.87 14.88 9.14
N THR A 273 -11.93 14.04 8.68
CA THR A 273 -12.21 12.88 7.82
C THR A 273 -11.32 11.71 8.23
N ALA A 274 -11.86 10.49 8.16
CA ALA A 274 -11.11 9.24 8.20
C ALA A 274 -11.21 8.53 6.85
N MET A 275 -10.15 7.80 6.49
CA MET A 275 -10.06 6.95 5.30
C MET A 275 -9.63 5.53 5.66
N LEU A 276 -9.83 4.60 4.72
CA LEU A 276 -9.29 3.24 4.77
C LEU A 276 -9.19 2.66 3.37
N TYR A 277 -8.38 1.61 3.19
CA TYR A 277 -8.35 0.79 1.99
C TYR A 277 -8.97 -0.58 2.27
N VAL A 278 -9.77 -1.09 1.33
CA VAL A 278 -10.38 -2.42 1.42
C VAL A 278 -10.51 -3.05 0.04
N ASP A 279 -10.27 -4.35 -0.04
CA ASP A 279 -10.53 -5.12 -1.26
C ASP A 279 -12.00 -5.06 -1.66
N ALA A 280 -12.27 -4.78 -2.94
CA ALA A 280 -13.63 -4.78 -3.46
C ALA A 280 -14.32 -6.14 -3.31
N ASP A 281 -13.56 -7.22 -3.38
CA ASP A 281 -14.06 -8.60 -3.23
C ASP A 281 -14.32 -8.98 -1.76
N ASN A 282 -13.82 -8.20 -0.79
CA ASN A 282 -14.13 -8.37 0.63
C ASN A 282 -15.46 -7.71 0.97
N THR A 283 -16.53 -8.23 0.38
CA THR A 283 -17.90 -7.70 0.51
C THR A 283 -18.37 -7.61 1.96
N ALA A 284 -17.90 -8.51 2.83
CA ALA A 284 -18.17 -8.47 4.27
C ALA A 284 -17.56 -7.23 4.94
N ALA A 285 -16.28 -6.95 4.72
CA ALA A 285 -15.62 -5.77 5.27
C ALA A 285 -16.22 -4.48 4.67
N VAL A 286 -16.44 -4.43 3.35
CA VAL A 286 -17.10 -3.29 2.69
C VAL A 286 -18.46 -2.99 3.34
N THR A 287 -19.30 -4.01 3.53
CA THR A 287 -20.61 -3.84 4.19
C THR A 287 -20.49 -3.30 5.61
N VAL A 288 -19.48 -3.74 6.37
CA VAL A 288 -19.23 -3.24 7.73
C VAL A 288 -18.85 -1.76 7.70
N TYR A 289 -17.94 -1.36 6.80
CA TYR A 289 -17.50 0.03 6.68
C TYR A 289 -18.62 0.96 6.19
N GLU A 290 -19.40 0.54 5.21
CA GLU A 290 -20.56 1.30 4.71
C GLU A 290 -21.61 1.53 5.81
N ARG A 291 -21.88 0.53 6.65
CA ARG A 291 -22.80 0.65 7.79
C ARG A 291 -22.34 1.64 8.86
N ILE A 292 -21.05 1.92 8.93
CA ILE A 292 -20.50 2.95 9.82
C ILE A 292 -20.18 4.25 9.05
N GLY A 293 -20.83 4.48 7.92
CA GLY A 293 -20.83 5.77 7.21
C GLY A 293 -19.64 6.01 6.31
N PHE A 294 -18.83 5.00 6.01
CA PHE A 294 -17.82 5.11 4.94
C PHE A 294 -18.50 5.04 3.57
N THR A 295 -17.94 5.78 2.63
CA THR A 295 -18.35 5.78 1.21
C THR A 295 -17.13 5.70 0.32
N THR A 296 -17.26 5.12 -0.87
CA THR A 296 -16.14 5.02 -1.81
C THR A 296 -15.69 6.42 -2.25
N HIS A 297 -14.39 6.69 -2.10
CA HIS A 297 -13.76 7.93 -2.52
C HIS A 297 -12.93 7.73 -3.79
N GLU A 298 -12.14 6.65 -3.83
CA GLU A 298 -11.21 6.36 -4.92
C GLU A 298 -11.05 4.84 -5.09
N VAL A 299 -10.60 4.41 -6.26
CA VAL A 299 -10.37 2.98 -6.58
C VAL A 299 -9.01 2.83 -7.24
N ASP A 300 -8.13 2.07 -6.59
CA ASP A 300 -6.87 1.60 -7.16
C ASP A 300 -7.11 0.29 -7.91
N LEU A 301 -6.46 0.14 -9.05
CA LEU A 301 -6.65 -1.00 -9.93
C LEU A 301 -5.35 -1.80 -10.01
N MET A 302 -5.42 -3.11 -9.86
CA MET A 302 -4.30 -4.00 -10.14
C MET A 302 -4.60 -4.78 -11.42
N TYR A 303 -3.65 -4.74 -12.35
CA TYR A 303 -3.69 -5.50 -13.60
C TYR A 303 -2.73 -6.67 -13.51
N ARG A 304 -2.98 -7.76 -14.24
CA ARG A 304 -2.06 -8.90 -14.32
C ARG A 304 -1.94 -9.47 -15.72
N THR A 305 -0.85 -10.20 -15.97
CA THR A 305 -0.73 -11.09 -17.12
C THR A 305 -1.66 -12.29 -16.97
N GLU A 306 -2.42 -12.62 -18.01
CA GLU A 306 -3.18 -13.87 -18.06
C GLU A 306 -2.23 -15.07 -18.15
N SER A 307 -2.60 -16.17 -17.50
CA SER A 307 -1.81 -17.42 -17.47
C SER A 307 -1.94 -18.20 -18.77
#